data_AF-A0A927C6Q5-F1
#
_entry.id   AF-A0A927C6Q5-F1
#
_cell.length_a   1.000
_cell.length_b   1.000
_cell.length_c   1.000
_cell.angle_alpha   90.00
_cell.angle_beta   90.00
_cell.angle_gamma   90.00
#
_symmetry.space_group_name_H-M   'P 1'
#
loop_
_entity.id
_entity.type
_entity.pdbx_description
1 polymer ?
#
loop_
_entity_poly.entity_id
_entity_poly.type
_entity_poly.pdbx_seq_one_letter_code
_entity_poly.pdbx_strand_id
1 'polypeptide(L)'
;MFYSNSGDPEESFEYRFGDILRNKFPDYKVKYIQAKGGSMLNDLLVNGTKFDIFYSTIGNFEHSVLQNELQVDMTEMIKKHNIDLNRIEPTIVQALKQVQGGKIFALPVSTTNLVNYYNKDLFDKFGVPYPGDDMTWEQTLEVSKKMTRNEGGTQYYGLAASFVHLFRLNPLSIPSVDLVTQKPTINKDERWKTFLIRSLSTARRSLDTRATFKRRIRSPILTNS
;
A
#
# COMPACT_ATOMS: atom_id res chain seq x y z
N MET A 1 -11.86 8.34 20.98
CA MET A 1 -11.58 8.88 19.63
C MET A 1 -10.89 7.81 18.80
N PHE A 2 -11.40 7.52 17.61
CA PHE A 2 -10.82 6.59 16.64
C PHE A 2 -10.18 7.41 15.53
N TYR A 3 -8.90 7.21 15.27
CA TYR A 3 -8.16 7.86 14.18
C TYR A 3 -7.73 6.81 13.15
N SER A 4 -7.84 7.14 11.87
CA SER A 4 -7.24 6.33 10.81
C SER A 4 -6.46 7.18 9.83
N ASN A 5 -5.25 6.71 9.50
CA ASN A 5 -4.37 7.37 8.53
C ASN A 5 -4.70 7.03 7.06
N SER A 6 -5.71 6.20 6.78
CA SER A 6 -6.13 5.88 5.40
C SER A 6 -6.82 7.06 4.71
N GLY A 7 -7.39 7.99 5.48
CA GLY A 7 -8.20 9.09 4.97
C GLY A 7 -9.59 8.65 4.50
N ASP A 8 -10.03 7.45 4.88
CA ASP A 8 -11.34 6.92 4.50
C ASP A 8 -12.49 7.87 4.87
N PRO A 9 -13.51 8.05 4.02
CA PRO A 9 -14.68 8.85 4.35
C PRO A 9 -15.38 8.33 5.61
N GLU A 10 -16.07 9.24 6.32
CA GLU A 10 -16.83 8.91 7.54
C GLU A 10 -17.83 7.77 7.29
N GLU A 11 -18.58 7.78 6.18
CA GLU A 11 -19.49 6.70 5.78
C GLU A 11 -18.81 5.32 5.77
N SER A 12 -17.56 5.26 5.29
CA SER A 12 -16.80 4.02 5.24
C SER A 12 -16.32 3.57 6.63
N PHE A 13 -16.04 4.52 7.53
CA PHE A 13 -15.78 4.22 8.93
C PHE A 13 -17.03 3.72 9.64
N GLU A 14 -18.18 4.37 9.42
CA GLU A 14 -19.45 3.98 10.05
C GLU A 14 -19.84 2.56 9.68
N TYR A 15 -19.81 2.24 8.39
CA TYR A 15 -20.09 0.90 7.87
C TYR A 15 -19.18 -0.18 8.46
N ARG A 16 -17.87 0.08 8.60
CA ARG A 16 -16.90 -0.94 9.02
C ARG A 16 -16.74 -1.05 10.54
N PHE A 17 -16.89 0.05 11.26
CA PHE A 17 -16.51 0.14 12.66
C PHE A 17 -17.49 0.95 13.49
N GLY A 18 -17.83 2.17 13.07
CA GLY A 18 -18.53 3.15 13.90
C GLY A 18 -19.85 2.62 14.45
N ASP A 19 -20.74 2.15 13.59
CA ASP A 19 -22.05 1.62 13.99
C ASP A 19 -21.91 0.37 14.86
N ILE A 20 -21.03 -0.55 14.47
CA ILE A 20 -20.77 -1.80 15.21
C ILE A 20 -20.26 -1.49 16.62
N LEU A 21 -19.31 -0.56 16.75
CA LEU A 21 -18.72 -0.18 18.03
C LEU A 21 -19.74 0.52 18.92
N ARG A 22 -20.52 1.48 18.39
CA ARG A 22 -21.54 2.18 19.19
C ARG A 22 -22.67 1.26 19.64
N ASN A 23 -23.10 0.33 18.78
CA ASN A 23 -24.11 -0.66 19.14
C ASN A 23 -23.62 -1.64 20.20
N LYS A 24 -22.35 -2.09 20.11
CA LYS A 24 -21.77 -3.05 21.05
C LYS A 24 -21.32 -2.40 22.37
N PHE A 25 -20.95 -1.13 22.35
CA PHE A 25 -20.41 -0.37 23.48
C PHE A 25 -21.18 0.95 23.67
N PRO A 26 -22.48 0.89 24.02
CA PRO A 26 -23.35 2.07 24.06
C PRO A 26 -22.93 3.12 25.10
N ASP A 27 -22.22 2.71 26.15
CA ASP A 27 -21.70 3.61 27.20
C ASP A 27 -20.53 4.49 26.72
N TYR A 28 -19.95 4.18 25.55
CA TYR A 28 -18.79 4.87 25.02
C TYR A 28 -19.15 5.78 23.84
N LYS A 29 -18.67 7.03 23.90
CA LYS A 29 -18.82 7.99 22.80
C LYS A 29 -17.74 7.78 21.73
N VAL A 30 -18.01 6.90 20.78
CA VAL A 30 -17.12 6.64 19.63
C VAL A 30 -17.24 7.77 18.60
N LYS A 31 -16.14 8.47 18.36
CA LYS A 31 -15.99 9.53 17.36
C LYS A 31 -14.83 9.21 16.42
N TYR A 32 -14.95 9.59 15.16
CA TYR A 32 -13.95 9.39 14.12
C TYR A 32 -13.16 10.67 13.84
N ILE A 33 -11.84 10.52 13.63
CA ILE A 33 -10.97 11.55 13.06
C ILE A 33 -10.51 11.03 11.71
N GLN A 34 -11.01 11.63 10.64
CA GLN A 34 -10.54 11.36 9.29
C GLN A 34 -9.21 12.06 9.06
N ALA A 35 -8.21 11.35 8.51
CA ALA A 35 -6.96 11.97 8.06
C ALA A 35 -7.22 12.80 6.78
N LYS A 36 -7.40 14.12 6.93
CA LYS A 36 -7.66 15.04 5.82
C LYS A 36 -7.36 16.49 6.23
N GLY A 37 -6.51 17.18 5.47
CA GLY A 37 -6.10 18.54 5.87
C GLY A 37 -5.45 18.49 7.26
N GLY A 38 -5.55 19.55 8.07
CA GLY A 38 -4.90 19.70 9.39
C GLY A 38 -5.21 18.64 10.48
N SER A 39 -5.70 17.46 10.11
CA SER A 39 -5.83 16.25 10.91
C SER A 39 -4.93 15.10 10.42
N MET A 40 -3.87 15.39 9.64
CA MET A 40 -2.83 14.38 9.39
C MET A 40 -2.14 14.02 10.71
N LEU A 41 -1.52 12.84 10.79
CA LEU A 41 -0.94 12.35 12.05
C LEU A 41 0.00 13.38 12.69
N ASN A 42 0.92 13.96 11.91
CA ASN A 42 1.85 14.97 12.43
C ASN A 42 1.12 16.21 12.97
N ASP A 43 0.06 16.67 12.32
CA ASP A 43 -0.74 17.81 12.79
C ASP A 43 -1.42 17.48 14.12
N LEU A 44 -1.99 16.28 14.24
CA LEU A 44 -2.62 15.82 15.48
C LEU A 44 -1.60 15.75 16.63
N LEU A 45 -0.40 15.23 16.36
CA LEU A 45 0.67 15.12 17.36
C LEU A 45 1.19 16.50 17.79
N VAL A 46 1.47 17.40 16.84
CA VAL A 46 1.92 18.78 17.13
C VAL A 46 0.86 19.55 17.91
N ASN A 47 -0.42 19.37 17.60
CA ASN A 47 -1.53 20.01 18.30
C ASN A 47 -1.90 19.33 19.62
N GLY A 48 -1.22 18.24 20.00
CA GLY A 48 -1.54 17.47 21.21
C GLY A 48 -2.93 16.82 21.19
N THR A 49 -3.50 16.59 20.00
CA THR A 49 -4.80 15.94 19.85
C THR A 49 -4.69 14.47 20.23
N LYS A 50 -5.49 14.06 21.22
CA LYS A 50 -5.49 12.68 21.71
C LYS A 50 -6.43 11.78 20.90
N PHE A 51 -5.98 10.56 20.64
CA PHE A 51 -6.81 9.47 20.12
C PHE A 51 -6.51 8.17 20.87
N ASP A 52 -7.52 7.30 20.97
CA ASP A 52 -7.47 6.07 21.78
C ASP A 52 -7.26 4.83 20.91
N ILE A 53 -7.82 4.85 19.69
CA ILE A 53 -7.69 3.77 18.71
C ILE A 53 -7.05 4.36 17.46
N PHE A 54 -5.97 3.74 17.01
CA PHE A 54 -5.32 4.09 15.76
C PHE A 54 -5.40 2.92 14.78
N TYR A 55 -6.14 3.11 13.69
CA TYR A 55 -6.28 2.14 12.62
C TYR A 55 -5.34 2.50 11.46
N SER A 56 -4.41 1.60 11.19
CA SER A 56 -3.37 1.74 10.16
C SER A 56 -3.06 0.39 9.53
N THR A 57 -2.39 0.41 8.37
CA THR A 57 -1.81 -0.78 7.76
C THR A 57 -0.52 -1.18 8.47
N ILE A 58 -0.18 -2.47 8.43
CA ILE A 58 1.05 -3.01 9.02
C ILE A 58 2.31 -2.36 8.41
N GLY A 59 2.28 -2.09 7.11
CA GLY A 59 3.39 -1.43 6.40
C GLY A 59 3.64 0.01 6.83
N ASN A 60 2.70 0.63 7.54
CA ASN A 60 2.84 1.97 8.08
C ASN A 60 2.92 1.99 9.62
N PHE A 61 2.77 0.83 10.27
CA PHE A 61 2.71 0.69 11.72
C PHE A 61 4.02 1.13 12.38
N GLU A 62 5.17 0.65 11.89
CA GLU A 62 6.47 1.02 12.47
C GLU A 62 6.72 2.52 12.40
N HIS A 63 6.49 3.12 11.23
CA HIS A 63 6.71 4.56 11.03
C HIS A 63 5.70 5.44 11.76
N SER A 64 4.41 5.04 11.77
CA SER A 64 3.37 5.88 12.37
C SER A 64 3.26 5.70 13.88
N VAL A 65 3.41 4.48 14.38
CA VAL A 65 3.18 4.14 15.78
C VAL A 65 4.48 4.10 16.56
N LEU A 66 5.43 3.25 16.17
CA LEU A 66 6.64 3.04 16.96
C LEU A 66 7.54 4.27 17.03
N GLN A 67 7.76 4.94 15.90
CA GLN A 67 8.60 6.14 15.86
C GLN A 67 7.99 7.32 16.64
N ASN A 68 6.67 7.33 16.83
CA ASN A 68 5.96 8.36 17.60
C ASN A 68 5.57 7.88 19.00
N GLU A 69 6.03 6.70 19.43
CA GLU A 69 5.76 6.11 20.74
C GLU A 69 4.27 6.00 21.11
N LEU A 70 3.41 5.73 20.10
CA LEU A 70 1.95 5.66 20.27
C LEU A 70 1.44 4.26 20.64
N GLN A 71 2.34 3.27 20.74
CA GLN A 71 2.01 1.88 21.02
C GLN A 71 1.73 1.63 22.49
N VAL A 72 0.83 0.67 22.75
CA VAL A 72 0.63 0.07 24.07
C VAL A 72 0.87 -1.43 23.96
N ASP A 73 1.62 -2.00 24.90
CA ASP A 73 1.79 -3.45 24.99
C ASP A 73 0.47 -4.10 25.39
N MET A 74 -0.17 -4.77 24.44
CA MET A 74 -1.47 -5.42 24.64
C MET A 74 -1.35 -6.88 25.09
N THR A 75 -0.13 -7.40 25.30
CA THR A 75 0.10 -8.83 25.58
C THR A 75 -0.69 -9.31 26.80
N GLU A 76 -0.67 -8.55 27.90
CA GLU A 76 -1.40 -8.90 29.12
C GLU A 76 -2.91 -8.66 28.99
N MET A 77 -3.34 -7.66 28.22
CA MET A 77 -4.77 -7.44 27.92
C MET A 77 -5.35 -8.59 27.10
N ILE A 78 -4.62 -9.06 26.10
CA ILE A 78 -5.00 -10.21 25.26
C ILE A 78 -5.22 -11.45 26.13
N LYS A 79 -4.30 -11.73 27.07
CA LYS A 79 -4.45 -12.82 28.05
C LYS A 79 -5.64 -12.61 28.96
N LYS A 80 -5.75 -11.44 29.59
CA LYS A 80 -6.82 -11.09 30.55
C LYS A 80 -8.21 -11.23 29.93
N HIS A 81 -8.36 -10.88 28.65
CA HIS A 81 -9.63 -10.92 27.95
C HIS A 81 -9.83 -12.21 27.12
N ASN A 82 -8.96 -13.21 27.27
CA ASN A 82 -9.03 -14.49 26.56
C ASN A 82 -9.22 -14.34 25.04
N ILE A 83 -8.47 -13.40 24.44
CA ILE A 83 -8.54 -13.18 22.99
C ILE A 83 -7.84 -14.35 22.29
N ASP A 84 -8.61 -15.15 21.56
CA ASP A 84 -8.11 -16.31 20.83
C ASP A 84 -7.39 -15.90 19.54
N LEU A 85 -6.07 -15.81 19.60
CA LEU A 85 -5.21 -15.50 18.46
C LEU A 85 -5.14 -16.63 17.43
N ASN A 86 -5.57 -17.85 17.75
CA ASN A 86 -5.59 -18.95 16.78
C ASN A 86 -6.67 -18.78 15.70
N ARG A 87 -7.60 -17.84 15.91
CA ARG A 87 -8.60 -17.43 14.92
C ARG A 87 -8.02 -16.51 13.84
N ILE A 88 -6.80 -16.03 14.04
CA ILE A 88 -6.07 -15.17 13.12
C ILE A 88 -5.05 -16.05 12.40
N GLU A 89 -4.84 -15.77 11.11
CA GLU A 89 -3.83 -16.48 10.33
C GLU A 89 -2.44 -16.39 11.02
N PRO A 90 -1.75 -17.52 11.24
CA PRO A 90 -0.52 -17.56 12.04
C PRO A 90 0.59 -16.62 11.58
N THR A 91 0.81 -16.43 10.27
CA THR A 91 1.86 -15.55 9.76
C THR A 91 1.61 -14.08 10.12
N ILE A 92 0.34 -13.64 10.21
CA ILE A 92 0.00 -12.29 10.69
C ILE A 92 0.38 -12.14 12.17
N VAL A 93 0.03 -13.13 13.00
CA VAL A 93 0.34 -13.09 14.45
C VAL A 93 1.84 -13.10 14.66
N GLN A 94 2.58 -13.88 13.87
CA GLN A 94 4.04 -13.90 13.91
C GLN A 94 4.63 -12.55 13.49
N ALA A 95 4.14 -11.95 12.40
CA ALA A 95 4.59 -10.65 11.95
C ALA A 95 4.41 -9.58 13.05
N LEU A 96 3.28 -9.57 13.76
CA LEU A 96 3.03 -8.64 14.86
C LEU A 96 4.00 -8.84 16.05
N LYS A 97 4.39 -10.08 16.34
CA LYS A 97 5.35 -10.40 17.41
C LYS A 97 6.80 -10.05 17.06
N GLN A 98 7.15 -10.06 15.77
CA GLN A 98 8.51 -9.73 15.31
C GLN A 98 8.87 -8.25 15.51
N VAL A 99 7.86 -7.38 15.62
CA VAL A 99 8.03 -5.93 15.67
C VAL A 99 8.82 -5.45 16.90
N GLN A 100 8.56 -5.98 18.12
CA GLN A 100 9.47 -5.81 19.26
C GLN A 100 9.45 -7.01 20.22
N GLY A 101 10.44 -7.90 20.11
CA GLY A 101 10.79 -8.85 21.18
C GLY A 101 9.66 -9.79 21.62
N GLY A 102 8.73 -10.15 20.72
CA GLY A 102 7.63 -11.08 21.02
C GLY A 102 6.37 -10.44 21.62
N LYS A 103 6.38 -9.13 21.87
CA LYS A 103 5.21 -8.38 22.35
C LYS A 103 4.24 -8.07 21.23
N ILE A 104 2.96 -7.85 21.57
CA ILE A 104 1.92 -7.52 20.61
C ILE A 104 1.41 -6.10 20.87
N PHE A 105 1.58 -5.22 19.88
CA PHE A 105 1.19 -3.80 19.96
C PHE A 105 0.02 -3.41 19.05
N ALA A 106 -0.49 -4.36 18.28
CA ALA A 106 -1.66 -4.17 17.42
C ALA A 106 -2.44 -5.48 17.30
N LEU A 107 -3.75 -5.38 17.04
CA LEU A 107 -4.59 -6.51 16.68
C LEU A 107 -4.98 -6.39 15.20
N PRO A 108 -4.88 -7.47 14.41
CA PRO A 108 -5.31 -7.43 13.03
C PRO A 108 -6.83 -7.52 12.96
N VAL A 109 -7.45 -6.57 12.26
CA VAL A 109 -8.91 -6.53 12.06
C VAL A 109 -9.32 -6.98 10.65
N SER A 110 -8.41 -6.87 9.68
CA SER A 110 -8.63 -7.23 8.29
C SER A 110 -7.29 -7.46 7.60
N THR A 111 -7.26 -8.37 6.62
CA THR A 111 -6.14 -8.51 5.69
C THR A 111 -6.58 -8.25 4.26
N THR A 112 -5.65 -7.72 3.47
CA THR A 112 -5.84 -7.46 2.05
C THR A 112 -4.67 -8.04 1.29
N ASN A 113 -4.95 -8.80 0.25
CA ASN A 113 -3.92 -9.34 -0.63
C ASN A 113 -3.74 -8.44 -1.84
N LEU A 114 -2.48 -8.26 -2.27
CA LEU A 114 -2.20 -7.59 -3.53
C LEU A 114 -2.57 -8.54 -4.67
N VAL A 115 -3.55 -8.15 -5.48
CA VAL A 115 -4.00 -8.89 -6.65
C VAL A 115 -3.99 -8.00 -7.88
N ASN A 116 -3.91 -8.62 -9.06
CA ASN A 116 -3.99 -7.90 -10.33
C ASN A 116 -5.46 -7.67 -10.72
N TYR A 117 -5.88 -6.42 -10.69
CA TYR A 117 -7.17 -6.01 -11.26
C TYR A 117 -6.99 -5.60 -12.72
N TYR A 118 -7.97 -5.94 -13.57
CA TYR A 118 -7.98 -5.54 -14.97
C TYR A 118 -9.38 -5.06 -15.40
N ASN A 119 -9.40 -4.14 -16.36
CA ASN A 119 -10.64 -3.60 -16.93
C ASN A 119 -11.06 -4.46 -18.14
N LYS A 120 -12.10 -5.28 -17.97
CA LYS A 120 -12.60 -6.20 -19.01
C LYS A 120 -12.99 -5.48 -20.31
N ASP A 121 -13.70 -4.36 -20.20
CA ASP A 121 -14.15 -3.58 -21.35
C ASP A 121 -12.99 -3.12 -22.24
N LEU A 122 -11.86 -2.77 -21.63
CA LEU A 122 -10.65 -2.39 -22.39
C LEU A 122 -9.99 -3.60 -23.06
N PHE A 123 -9.99 -4.76 -22.41
CA PHE A 123 -9.45 -5.99 -23.01
C PHE A 123 -10.31 -6.42 -24.21
N ASP A 124 -11.64 -6.38 -24.07
CA ASP A 124 -12.60 -6.68 -25.13
C ASP A 124 -12.46 -5.69 -26.29
N LYS A 125 -12.44 -4.39 -26.01
CA LYS A 125 -12.24 -3.33 -27.01
C LYS A 125 -10.96 -3.56 -27.82
N PHE A 126 -9.89 -3.98 -27.17
CA PHE A 126 -8.59 -4.16 -27.80
C PHE A 126 -8.35 -5.55 -28.40
N GLY A 127 -9.30 -6.47 -28.23
CA GLY A 127 -9.20 -7.86 -28.68
C GLY A 127 -8.05 -8.62 -28.02
N VAL A 128 -7.71 -8.28 -26.77
CA VAL A 128 -6.63 -8.93 -26.02
C VAL A 128 -7.26 -9.95 -25.06
N PRO A 129 -6.80 -11.22 -25.05
CA PRO A 129 -7.27 -12.20 -24.08
C PRO A 129 -7.02 -11.75 -22.64
N TYR A 130 -7.95 -12.08 -21.74
CA TYR A 130 -7.81 -11.77 -20.32
C TYR A 130 -6.57 -12.44 -19.71
N PRO A 131 -5.97 -11.83 -18.68
CA PRO A 131 -4.85 -12.45 -17.98
C PRO A 131 -5.31 -13.74 -17.27
N GLY A 132 -4.47 -14.77 -17.31
CA GLY A 132 -4.66 -16.01 -16.55
C GLY A 132 -3.98 -15.95 -15.19
N ASP A 133 -4.37 -16.86 -14.29
CA ASP A 133 -3.91 -16.87 -12.89
C ASP A 133 -2.40 -17.18 -12.75
N ASP A 134 -1.86 -18.03 -13.63
CA ASP A 134 -0.48 -18.51 -13.56
C ASP A 134 0.51 -17.73 -14.47
N MET A 135 0.16 -16.49 -14.81
CA MET A 135 1.02 -15.68 -15.68
C MET A 135 2.34 -15.31 -15.02
N THR A 136 3.44 -15.48 -15.76
CA THR A 136 4.73 -14.93 -15.35
C THR A 136 4.75 -13.40 -15.44
N TRP A 137 5.72 -12.77 -14.79
CA TRP A 137 5.95 -11.33 -14.95
C TRP A 137 6.24 -10.97 -16.41
N GLU A 138 7.00 -11.80 -17.13
CA GLU A 138 7.27 -11.59 -18.56
C GLU A 138 5.99 -11.62 -19.39
N GLN A 139 5.11 -12.61 -19.17
CA GLN A 139 3.81 -12.69 -19.84
C GLN A 139 2.93 -11.49 -19.50
N THR A 140 2.91 -11.07 -18.23
CA THR A 140 2.18 -9.88 -17.75
C THR A 140 2.67 -8.62 -18.46
N LEU A 141 3.99 -8.49 -18.65
CA LEU A 141 4.58 -7.37 -19.38
C LEU A 141 4.22 -7.40 -20.87
N GLU A 142 4.15 -8.56 -21.50
CA GLU A 142 3.71 -8.66 -22.90
C GLU A 142 2.24 -8.26 -23.07
N VAL A 143 1.36 -8.68 -22.16
CA VAL A 143 -0.04 -8.22 -22.14
C VAL A 143 -0.10 -6.70 -21.91
N SER A 144 0.67 -6.19 -20.96
CA SER A 144 0.76 -4.75 -20.69
C SER A 144 1.19 -3.95 -21.91
N LYS A 145 2.14 -4.45 -22.72
CA LYS A 145 2.53 -3.80 -23.98
C LYS A 145 1.37 -3.75 -24.98
N LYS A 146 0.61 -4.84 -25.15
CA LYS A 146 -0.56 -4.90 -26.05
C LYS A 146 -1.68 -3.95 -25.61
N MET A 147 -1.84 -3.75 -24.31
CA MET A 147 -2.83 -2.87 -23.70
C MET A 147 -2.39 -1.39 -23.67
N THR A 148 -1.12 -1.10 -23.88
CA THR A 148 -0.61 0.28 -23.93
C THR A 148 -0.79 0.86 -25.32
N ARG A 149 -1.74 1.79 -25.47
CA ARG A 149 -2.17 2.33 -26.77
C ARG A 149 -2.42 3.82 -26.71
N ASN A 150 -2.37 4.48 -27.86
CA ASN A 150 -2.92 5.82 -28.04
C ASN A 150 -4.02 5.73 -29.12
N GLU A 151 -5.28 5.88 -28.72
CA GLU A 151 -6.42 5.82 -29.64
C GLU A 151 -7.31 7.05 -29.41
N GLY A 152 -7.64 7.77 -30.48
CA GLY A 152 -8.50 8.95 -30.40
C GLY A 152 -7.96 10.07 -29.50
N GLY A 153 -6.63 10.17 -29.38
CA GLY A 153 -5.98 11.13 -28.48
C GLY A 153 -5.95 10.71 -27.01
N THR A 154 -6.51 9.55 -26.65
CA THR A 154 -6.47 9.00 -25.29
C THR A 154 -5.31 8.02 -25.15
N GLN A 155 -4.48 8.25 -24.12
CA GLN A 155 -3.39 7.33 -23.77
C GLN A 155 -3.88 6.28 -22.77
N TYR A 156 -3.77 5.01 -23.15
CA TYR A 156 -4.03 3.84 -22.31
C TYR A 156 -2.71 3.25 -21.82
N TYR A 157 -2.68 2.76 -20.59
CA TYR A 157 -1.52 2.11 -19.99
C TYR A 157 -1.89 0.69 -19.56
N GLY A 158 -1.12 -0.29 -20.01
CA GLY A 158 -1.44 -1.69 -19.77
C GLY A 158 -1.05 -2.23 -18.39
N LEU A 159 -0.23 -1.52 -17.63
CA LEU A 159 0.11 -1.87 -16.25
C LEU A 159 0.43 -0.60 -15.46
N ALA A 160 -0.21 -0.48 -14.30
CA ALA A 160 0.13 0.49 -13.28
C ALA A 160 0.38 -0.27 -11.98
N ALA A 161 1.55 -0.08 -11.38
CA ALA A 161 1.94 -0.74 -10.14
C ALA A 161 2.67 0.23 -9.22
N SER A 162 2.47 0.07 -7.92
CA SER A 162 3.18 0.86 -6.92
C SER A 162 4.58 0.29 -6.71
N PHE A 163 5.62 1.07 -7.03
CA PHE A 163 7.00 0.66 -6.86
C PHE A 163 7.33 0.28 -5.41
N VAL A 164 6.80 1.03 -4.42
CA VAL A 164 7.03 0.73 -3.00
C VAL A 164 6.49 -0.64 -2.62
N HIS A 165 5.31 -1.01 -3.14
CA HIS A 165 4.73 -2.33 -2.89
C HIS A 165 5.52 -3.42 -3.61
N LEU A 166 5.91 -3.22 -4.88
CA LEU A 166 6.77 -4.16 -5.60
C LEU A 166 8.12 -4.36 -4.90
N PHE A 167 8.70 -3.30 -4.33
CA PHE A 167 9.97 -3.36 -3.63
C PHE A 167 9.86 -4.15 -2.32
N ARG A 168 8.83 -3.85 -1.50
CA ARG A 168 8.60 -4.52 -0.22
C ARG A 168 8.16 -5.98 -0.38
N LEU A 169 7.32 -6.25 -1.38
CA LEU A 169 6.78 -7.58 -1.70
C LEU A 169 7.50 -8.18 -2.91
N ASN A 170 8.82 -7.99 -2.99
CA ASN A 170 9.55 -8.36 -4.18
C ASN A 170 9.46 -9.89 -4.40
N PRO A 171 9.10 -10.35 -5.62
CA PRO A 171 8.82 -11.76 -5.89
C PRO A 171 10.07 -12.65 -5.79
N LEU A 172 11.25 -12.04 -5.70
CA LEU A 172 12.52 -12.74 -5.58
C LEU A 172 12.93 -12.96 -4.12
N SER A 173 12.09 -12.54 -3.16
CA SER A 173 12.34 -12.64 -1.71
C SER A 173 13.72 -12.13 -1.31
N ILE A 174 14.16 -11.03 -1.94
CA ILE A 174 15.44 -10.39 -1.66
C ILE A 174 15.29 -9.60 -0.35
N PRO A 175 16.05 -9.92 0.70
CA PRO A 175 16.01 -9.16 1.95
C PRO A 175 16.60 -7.78 1.72
N SER A 176 16.04 -6.71 2.29
CA SER A 176 16.60 -5.35 2.15
C SER A 176 17.89 -5.14 2.94
N VAL A 177 18.04 -5.86 4.06
CA VAL A 177 19.18 -5.77 4.98
C VAL A 177 19.62 -7.18 5.34
N ASP A 178 20.93 -7.39 5.37
CA ASP A 178 21.53 -8.58 5.97
C ASP A 178 21.47 -8.44 7.49
N LEU A 179 20.71 -9.29 8.18
CA LEU A 179 20.45 -9.14 9.61
C LEU A 179 21.68 -9.40 10.50
N VAL A 180 22.71 -10.10 9.97
CA VAL A 180 23.95 -10.39 10.72
C VAL A 180 24.88 -9.19 10.67
N THR A 181 25.10 -8.66 9.47
CA THR A 181 26.02 -7.54 9.23
C THR A 181 25.37 -6.18 9.37
N GLN A 182 24.04 -6.13 9.43
CA GLN A 182 23.20 -4.93 9.43
C GLN A 182 23.47 -4.01 8.22
N LYS A 183 23.95 -4.57 7.11
CA LYS A 183 24.28 -3.82 5.89
C LYS A 183 23.18 -3.98 4.84
N PRO A 184 22.91 -2.93 4.03
CA PRO A 184 22.02 -3.05 2.89
C PRO A 184 22.50 -4.11 1.90
N THR A 185 21.56 -4.81 1.26
CA THR A 185 21.85 -5.85 0.27
C THR A 185 21.81 -5.33 -1.17
N ILE A 186 21.33 -4.10 -1.39
CA ILE A 186 21.04 -3.53 -2.73
C ILE A 186 22.24 -3.57 -3.71
N ASN A 187 23.46 -3.47 -3.17
CA ASN A 187 24.71 -3.50 -3.95
C ASN A 187 25.52 -4.80 -3.73
N LYS A 188 24.94 -5.81 -3.09
CA LYS A 188 25.60 -7.09 -2.76
C LYS A 188 24.92 -8.30 -3.37
N ASP A 189 23.59 -8.23 -3.51
CA ASP A 189 22.79 -9.29 -4.08
C ASP A 189 22.41 -8.94 -5.52
N GLU A 190 22.98 -9.66 -6.49
CA GLU A 190 22.77 -9.44 -7.93
C GLU A 190 21.29 -9.55 -8.35
N ARG A 191 20.43 -10.19 -7.54
CA ARG A 191 18.98 -10.24 -7.80
C ARG A 191 18.35 -8.84 -7.76
N TRP A 192 18.93 -7.89 -7.04
CA TRP A 192 18.45 -6.49 -7.05
C TRP A 192 18.55 -5.86 -8.42
N LYS A 193 19.61 -6.14 -9.18
CA LYS A 193 19.76 -5.65 -10.54
C LYS A 193 18.62 -6.17 -11.43
N THR A 194 18.32 -7.46 -11.33
CA THR A 194 17.20 -8.09 -12.06
C THR A 194 15.87 -7.46 -11.67
N PHE A 195 15.62 -7.32 -10.36
CA PHE A 195 14.39 -6.72 -9.84
C PHE A 195 14.21 -5.27 -10.31
N LEU A 196 15.23 -4.43 -10.19
CA LEU A 196 15.17 -3.01 -10.54
C LEU A 196 15.01 -2.82 -12.05
N ILE A 197 15.72 -3.59 -12.88
CA ILE A 197 15.54 -3.53 -14.34
C ILE A 197 14.09 -3.90 -14.70
N ARG A 198 13.53 -4.96 -14.13
CA ARG A 198 12.15 -5.39 -14.40
C ARG A 198 11.11 -4.37 -13.92
N SER A 199 11.27 -3.84 -12.70
CA SER A 199 10.30 -2.94 -12.06
C SER A 199 10.39 -1.49 -12.57
N LEU A 200 11.57 -1.01 -12.96
CA LEU A 200 11.76 0.35 -13.47
C LEU A 200 11.58 0.43 -15.00
N SER A 201 11.78 -0.66 -15.75
CA SER A 201 11.44 -0.68 -17.17
C SER A 201 9.93 -0.56 -17.42
N THR A 202 9.11 -1.03 -16.48
CA THR A 202 7.67 -0.78 -16.43
C THR A 202 7.36 0.70 -16.15
N ALA A 203 8.07 1.31 -15.20
CA ALA A 203 7.88 2.72 -14.84
C ALA A 203 8.40 3.72 -15.89
N ARG A 204 9.50 3.41 -16.59
CA ARG A 204 10.08 4.30 -17.62
C ARG A 204 9.14 4.46 -18.82
N ARG A 205 8.38 3.42 -19.18
CA ARG A 205 7.45 3.45 -20.33
C ARG A 205 6.17 4.25 -20.04
N SER A 206 5.72 4.30 -18.78
CA SER A 206 4.65 5.23 -18.38
C SER A 206 5.14 6.69 -18.36
N LEU A 207 6.43 6.93 -18.12
CA LEU A 207 7.05 8.26 -18.11
C LEU A 207 7.48 8.78 -19.49
N ASP A 208 7.87 7.93 -20.44
CA ASP A 208 8.27 8.36 -21.80
C ASP A 208 7.14 9.06 -22.57
N THR A 209 5.87 8.74 -22.24
CA THR A 209 4.70 9.46 -22.77
C THR A 209 4.57 10.90 -22.25
N ARG A 210 5.03 11.18 -21.01
CA ARG A 210 5.10 12.57 -20.49
C ARG A 210 6.22 13.37 -21.16
N ALA A 211 7.32 12.73 -21.52
CA ALA A 211 8.42 13.37 -22.24
C ALA A 211 8.03 13.73 -23.69
N THR A 212 7.25 12.88 -24.37
CA THR A 212 6.70 13.19 -25.70
C THR A 212 5.66 14.32 -25.66
N PHE A 213 4.86 14.42 -24.59
CA PHE A 213 3.93 15.54 -24.39
C PHE A 213 4.64 16.88 -24.23
N LYS A 214 5.74 16.95 -23.45
CA LYS A 214 6.55 18.18 -23.32
C LYS A 214 7.27 18.57 -24.61
N ARG A 215 7.61 17.61 -25.48
CA ARG A 215 8.29 17.87 -26.75
C ARG A 215 7.34 18.47 -27.81
N ARG A 216 6.04 18.16 -27.75
CA ARG A 216 5.02 18.70 -28.67
C ARG A 216 4.63 20.16 -28.39
N ILE A 217 4.86 20.65 -27.17
CA ILE A 217 4.58 22.05 -26.78
C ILE A 217 5.77 22.98 -27.14
N ARG A 218 6.89 22.45 -27.64
CA ARG A 218 8.09 23.21 -28.01
C ARG A 218 8.51 23.02 -29.48
N SER A 219 7.56 22.99 -30.42
CA SER A 219 7.90 23.25 -31.83
C SER A 219 7.80 24.75 -32.12
N PRO A 220 8.80 25.36 -32.79
CA PRO A 220 8.86 26.80 -32.95
C PRO A 220 7.80 27.30 -33.93
N ILE A 221 7.16 28.41 -33.56
CA ILE A 221 6.39 29.26 -34.46
C ILE A 221 7.34 29.64 -35.62
N LEU A 222 7.08 29.11 -36.80
CA LEU A 222 7.65 29.63 -38.05
C LEU A 222 7.05 31.03 -38.26
N THR A 223 7.84 32.07 -38.02
CA THR A 223 7.53 33.42 -38.50
C THR A 223 7.96 33.53 -39.95
N ASN A 224 6.97 33.53 -40.86
CA ASN A 224 7.12 34.07 -42.21
C ASN A 224 6.97 35.59 -42.15
N SER A 225 8.05 36.30 -42.48
CA SER A 225 8.06 37.63 -43.13
C SER A 225 9.49 38.01 -43.44
#